data_AF-A0AAD1SWH4-F1
#
_entry.id   AF-A0AAD1SWH4-F1
#
_cell.length_a   1.000
_cell.length_b   1.000
_cell.length_c   1.000
_cell.angle_alpha   90.00
_cell.angle_beta   90.00
_cell.angle_gamma   90.00
#
_symmetry.space_group_name_H-M   'P 1'
#
loop_
_entity.id
_entity.type
_entity.pdbx_description
1 polymer ?
#
loop_
_entity_poly.entity_id
_entity_poly.type
_entity_poly.pdbx_seq_one_letter_code
_entity_poly.pdbx_strand_id
1 'polypeptide(L)'
;MGKKPKHRGAAKLTGARDIGALLLRPAKAAVTPAPNQNGDSASASSAEQLLDEMDDFPDTGGLHSVSSDEDNDLPSTKGDIKALLCNICSLFAADMAVLREEIHTVEGRMRKTEAESQGLAARCVQLEAHNTELQRAQALLATRPDAMEDRHRRRNVKIRGVPETVTQEGIQGYLGRLLASLLTPQQMKTALTDGSYRIPRAARAPADTPRDIILQFQTQTGQATFMAAVRGKASHFFETASLSFFQDLSRPTLLWRSLLKPLTTALRQASVPYRWAFPRSLLITHKGASTRVTDPSEIDSVLTALGLSPRQEQAKTDQRPKTQHTWDVANVRPFQPVTTGASSSTAYKAQRANRHLADT
;
A
#
# COMPACT_ATOMS: atom_id res chain seq x y z
N MET A 1 21.43 54.35 -8.77
CA MET A 1 20.35 53.48 -9.29
C MET A 1 20.76 52.03 -9.12
N GLY A 2 19.94 51.20 -8.46
CA GLY A 2 20.27 49.79 -8.22
C GLY A 2 19.30 49.15 -7.23
N LYS A 3 18.04 48.94 -7.65
CA LYS A 3 17.01 48.28 -6.85
C LYS A 3 17.24 46.76 -6.89
N LYS A 4 17.46 46.14 -5.72
CA LYS A 4 17.42 44.67 -5.54
C LYS A 4 15.95 44.18 -5.57
N PRO A 5 15.66 43.01 -6.16
CA PRO A 5 14.31 42.44 -6.14
C PRO A 5 13.99 41.76 -4.80
N LYS A 6 12.76 41.97 -4.32
CA LYS A 6 12.19 41.38 -3.11
C LYS A 6 11.82 39.92 -3.34
N HIS A 7 12.23 39.05 -2.42
CA HIS A 7 11.74 37.68 -2.28
C HIS A 7 10.21 37.66 -2.06
N ARG A 8 9.49 36.83 -2.82
CA ARG A 8 8.08 36.51 -2.61
C ARG A 8 7.96 35.19 -1.85
N GLY A 9 6.96 35.15 -0.97
CA GLY A 9 6.82 34.22 0.16
C GLY A 9 6.61 32.76 -0.20
N ALA A 10 7.14 31.92 0.68
CA ALA A 10 6.83 30.51 0.79
C ALA A 10 5.40 30.32 1.31
N ALA A 11 4.55 29.66 0.53
CA ALA A 11 3.25 29.18 1.00
C ALA A 11 3.47 27.91 1.86
N LYS A 12 3.06 27.99 3.13
CA LYS A 12 2.90 26.84 4.03
C LYS A 12 1.72 25.99 3.53
N LEU A 13 2.00 24.82 2.98
CA LEU A 13 1.01 23.75 2.82
C LEU A 13 1.05 22.86 4.07
N THR A 14 0.20 23.21 5.03
CA THR A 14 -0.23 22.32 6.11
C THR A 14 -1.27 21.36 5.56
N GLY A 15 -0.95 20.07 5.51
CA GLY A 15 -1.87 19.05 5.00
C GLY A 15 -1.33 17.64 5.19
N ALA A 16 -1.04 17.26 6.43
CA ALA A 16 -0.84 15.85 6.78
C ALA A 16 -2.21 15.22 7.01
N ARG A 17 -2.67 14.38 6.08
CA ARG A 17 -3.68 13.33 6.29
C ARG A 17 -3.57 12.29 5.17
N ASP A 18 -3.54 11.03 5.60
CA ASP A 18 -3.76 9.81 4.82
C ASP A 18 -2.86 9.48 3.62
N ILE A 19 -1.66 8.99 3.92
CA ILE A 19 -0.87 8.15 2.98
C ILE A 19 -1.03 6.64 3.32
N GLY A 20 -1.78 6.30 4.38
CA GLY A 20 -1.95 4.92 4.84
C GLY A 20 -3.01 4.08 4.10
N ALA A 21 -3.91 4.70 3.33
CA ALA A 21 -5.08 4.04 2.76
C ALA A 21 -5.00 3.74 1.25
N LEU A 22 -3.88 4.08 0.59
CA LEU A 22 -3.78 4.03 -0.88
C LEU A 22 -3.03 2.81 -1.45
N LEU A 23 -2.54 1.88 -0.62
CA LEU A 23 -1.72 0.75 -1.07
C LEU A 23 -2.36 -0.64 -0.96
N LEU A 24 -3.62 -0.75 -0.52
CA LEU A 24 -4.36 -2.02 -0.58
C LEU A 24 -5.82 -1.76 -0.98
N ARG A 25 -6.08 -1.68 -2.28
CA ARG A 25 -7.40 -1.99 -2.84
C ARG A 25 -7.23 -3.12 -3.84
N PRO A 26 -7.74 -4.34 -3.57
CA PRO A 26 -7.92 -5.32 -4.63
C PRO A 26 -9.03 -4.82 -5.57
N ALA A 27 -8.74 -4.76 -6.86
CA ALA A 27 -9.73 -4.49 -7.90
C ALA A 27 -10.71 -5.66 -7.96
N LYS A 28 -11.90 -5.48 -7.36
CA LYS A 28 -13.07 -6.32 -7.61
C LYS A 28 -14.11 -5.48 -8.33
N ALA A 29 -13.94 -5.33 -9.64
CA ALA A 29 -14.99 -4.88 -10.53
C ALA A 29 -15.59 -6.14 -11.19
N ALA A 30 -16.63 -6.67 -10.55
CA ALA A 30 -17.58 -7.53 -11.23
C ALA A 30 -18.43 -6.61 -12.11
N VAL A 31 -18.22 -6.66 -13.42
CA VAL A 31 -19.15 -6.10 -14.40
C VAL A 31 -19.96 -7.28 -14.92
N THR A 32 -21.14 -7.45 -14.35
CA THR A 32 -22.22 -8.26 -14.91
C THR A 32 -22.76 -7.53 -16.15
N PRO A 33 -22.85 -8.17 -17.33
CA PRO A 33 -23.63 -7.64 -18.43
C PRO A 33 -25.13 -7.88 -18.14
N ALA A 34 -25.91 -6.80 -18.07
CA ALA A 34 -27.37 -6.90 -18.09
C ALA A 34 -27.84 -7.26 -19.51
N PRO A 35 -28.94 -8.02 -19.65
CA PRO A 35 -29.47 -8.47 -20.93
C PRO A 35 -30.30 -7.36 -21.57
N ASN A 36 -29.99 -7.01 -22.81
CA ASN A 36 -30.84 -6.12 -23.59
C ASN A 36 -31.89 -6.97 -24.32
N GLN A 37 -33.14 -6.84 -23.89
CA GLN A 37 -34.31 -7.33 -24.60
C GLN A 37 -34.84 -6.23 -25.52
N ASN A 38 -35.40 -6.71 -26.63
CA ASN A 38 -36.36 -6.05 -27.54
C ASN A 38 -35.78 -5.24 -28.69
N GLY A 39 -36.18 -5.65 -29.90
CA GLY A 39 -36.21 -4.77 -31.05
C GLY A 39 -36.15 -5.48 -32.39
N ASP A 40 -37.00 -6.48 -32.63
CA ASP A 40 -37.36 -6.89 -33.98
C ASP A 40 -37.72 -5.66 -34.82
N SER A 41 -37.05 -5.51 -35.97
CA SER A 41 -37.63 -4.84 -37.14
C SER A 41 -36.91 -5.31 -38.39
N ALA A 42 -37.36 -6.46 -38.87
CA ALA A 42 -37.32 -6.77 -40.29
C ALA A 42 -38.18 -5.73 -41.02
N SER A 43 -37.55 -4.81 -41.74
CA SER A 43 -38.20 -3.99 -42.76
C SER A 43 -37.19 -3.57 -43.82
N ALA A 44 -36.55 -4.56 -44.44
CA ALA A 44 -35.87 -4.42 -45.72
C ALA A 44 -36.71 -5.13 -46.78
N SER A 45 -37.92 -4.61 -47.03
CA SER A 45 -38.81 -5.02 -48.13
C SER A 45 -39.97 -4.01 -48.25
N SER A 46 -39.69 -2.76 -48.60
CA SER A 46 -40.74 -1.75 -48.88
C SER A 46 -40.27 -0.54 -49.71
N ALA A 47 -39.18 -0.67 -50.46
CA ALA A 47 -38.69 0.42 -51.31
C ALA A 47 -38.57 0.06 -52.81
N GLU A 48 -38.80 -1.21 -53.19
CA GLU A 48 -38.80 -1.64 -54.61
C GLU A 48 -40.18 -2.08 -55.14
N GLN A 49 -41.27 -1.78 -54.42
CA GLN A 49 -42.64 -2.16 -54.82
C GLN A 49 -43.55 -0.97 -55.17
N LEU A 50 -42.98 0.19 -55.55
CA LEU A 50 -43.75 1.40 -55.89
C LEU A 50 -43.39 2.00 -57.26
N LEU A 51 -42.72 1.25 -58.14
CA LEU A 51 -42.38 1.69 -59.50
C LEU A 51 -42.96 0.81 -60.61
N ASP A 52 -43.91 -0.08 -60.30
CA ASP A 52 -44.45 -1.06 -61.28
C ASP A 52 -45.98 -1.03 -61.41
N GLU A 53 -46.63 0.10 -61.08
CA GLU A 53 -48.10 0.22 -61.11
C GLU A 53 -48.54 1.59 -61.66
N MET A 54 -48.11 1.94 -62.88
CA MET A 54 -48.64 3.09 -63.63
C MET A 54 -48.87 2.84 -65.13
N ASP A 55 -48.87 1.59 -65.58
CA ASP A 55 -49.20 1.20 -66.96
C ASP A 55 -50.44 0.28 -66.99
N ASP A 56 -51.62 0.82 -66.66
CA ASP A 56 -52.90 0.32 -67.19
C ASP A 56 -54.07 1.21 -66.74
N PHE A 57 -54.49 2.12 -67.62
CA PHE A 57 -55.85 2.66 -67.58
C PHE A 57 -56.58 2.18 -68.83
N PRO A 58 -57.66 1.40 -68.68
CA PRO A 58 -58.51 1.07 -69.80
C PRO A 58 -59.46 2.24 -70.06
N ASP A 59 -59.90 2.34 -71.31
CA ASP A 59 -61.31 2.23 -71.66
C ASP A 59 -61.90 3.38 -72.50
N THR A 60 -62.85 2.92 -73.31
CA THR A 60 -63.99 3.63 -73.88
C THR A 60 -63.74 4.58 -75.03
N GLY A 61 -63.96 4.03 -76.24
CA GLY A 61 -64.59 4.80 -77.29
C GLY A 61 -66.04 5.17 -76.95
N GLY A 62 -66.55 6.20 -77.64
CA GLY A 62 -67.99 6.37 -77.83
C GLY A 62 -68.53 7.78 -77.60
N LEU A 63 -68.57 8.55 -78.70
CA LEU A 63 -69.57 9.58 -79.05
C LEU A 63 -69.88 10.72 -78.05
N HIS A 64 -69.54 11.95 -78.47
CA HIS A 64 -70.58 12.82 -79.00
C HIS A 64 -69.99 13.86 -79.96
N SER A 65 -70.55 13.90 -81.18
CA SER A 65 -70.31 14.97 -82.14
C SER A 65 -71.05 16.22 -81.69
N VAL A 66 -70.35 17.34 -81.52
CA VAL A 66 -70.92 18.66 -81.72
C VAL A 66 -69.87 19.50 -82.45
N SER A 67 -70.21 19.79 -83.70
CA SER A 67 -69.57 20.76 -84.57
C SER A 67 -69.65 22.17 -83.98
N SER A 68 -68.51 22.86 -83.98
CA SER A 68 -68.46 24.29 -84.24
C SER A 68 -66.99 24.66 -84.46
N ASP A 69 -66.63 24.73 -85.73
CA ASP A 69 -65.49 25.50 -86.22
C ASP A 69 -65.70 26.96 -85.83
N GLU A 70 -64.84 27.50 -84.96
CA GLU A 70 -64.45 28.91 -84.98
C GLU A 70 -62.99 29.01 -84.50
N ASP A 71 -62.11 29.24 -85.48
CA ASP A 71 -60.78 29.80 -85.30
C ASP A 71 -60.89 31.19 -84.66
N ASN A 72 -60.21 31.42 -83.52
CA ASN A 72 -59.25 32.53 -83.39
C ASN A 72 -58.67 32.66 -81.96
N ASP A 73 -57.35 32.81 -81.94
CA ASP A 73 -56.58 33.67 -81.04
C ASP A 73 -56.56 33.39 -79.53
N LEU A 74 -55.76 32.39 -79.14
CA LEU A 74 -54.81 32.54 -78.02
C LEU A 74 -53.48 31.82 -78.34
N PRO A 75 -52.38 32.54 -78.64
CA PRO A 75 -51.05 31.94 -78.63
C PRO A 75 -50.56 31.82 -77.16
N SER A 76 -49.62 30.89 -76.90
CA SER A 76 -48.79 30.78 -75.68
C SER A 76 -49.38 30.16 -74.39
N THR A 77 -49.64 28.85 -74.34
CA THR A 77 -49.80 28.19 -73.01
C THR A 77 -49.32 26.74 -72.96
N LYS A 78 -49.67 25.87 -73.92
CA LYS A 78 -49.23 24.45 -73.86
C LYS A 78 -47.72 24.25 -74.06
N GLY A 79 -47.10 25.05 -74.93
CA GLY A 79 -45.66 25.04 -75.16
C GLY A 79 -44.88 25.56 -73.94
N ASP A 80 -45.37 26.62 -73.32
CA ASP A 80 -44.75 27.24 -72.15
C ASP A 80 -44.87 26.36 -70.90
N ILE A 81 -46.00 25.68 -70.71
CA ILE A 81 -46.16 24.68 -69.63
C ILE A 81 -45.17 23.51 -69.81
N LYS A 82 -44.97 23.03 -71.05
CA LYS A 82 -43.97 21.99 -71.34
C LYS A 82 -42.54 22.47 -71.10
N ALA A 83 -42.22 23.71 -71.49
CA ALA A 83 -40.91 24.31 -71.25
C ALA A 83 -40.65 24.49 -69.74
N LEU A 84 -41.66 24.95 -68.98
CA LEU A 84 -41.59 25.05 -67.52
C LEU A 84 -41.39 23.68 -66.87
N LEU A 85 -42.10 22.64 -67.31
CA LEU A 85 -41.90 21.28 -66.81
C LEU A 85 -40.48 20.78 -67.12
N CYS A 86 -39.96 21.03 -68.32
CA CYS A 86 -38.61 20.65 -68.70
C CYS A 86 -37.56 21.38 -67.84
N ASN A 87 -37.76 22.67 -67.57
CA ASN A 87 -36.91 23.46 -66.69
C ASN A 87 -36.95 22.93 -65.25
N ILE A 88 -38.14 22.63 -64.73
CA ILE A 88 -38.32 22.06 -63.39
C ILE A 88 -37.64 20.70 -63.28
N CYS A 89 -37.84 19.81 -64.25
CA CYS A 89 -37.18 18.50 -64.30
C CYS A 89 -35.65 18.64 -64.38
N SER A 90 -35.14 19.60 -65.15
CA SER A 90 -33.71 19.85 -65.26
C SER A 90 -33.11 20.40 -63.95
N LEU A 91 -33.84 21.26 -63.24
CA LEU A 91 -33.44 21.81 -61.95
C LEU A 91 -33.42 20.71 -60.88
N PHE A 92 -34.48 19.89 -60.82
CA PHE A 92 -34.52 18.74 -59.92
C PHE A 92 -33.40 17.73 -60.21
N ALA A 93 -33.10 17.47 -61.49
CA ALA A 93 -31.99 16.60 -61.86
C ALA A 93 -30.64 17.15 -61.41
N ALA A 94 -30.43 18.47 -61.51
CA ALA A 94 -29.22 19.15 -61.04
C ALA A 94 -29.11 19.10 -59.51
N ASP A 95 -30.17 19.41 -58.77
CA ASP A 95 -30.20 19.36 -57.30
C ASP A 95 -29.96 17.93 -56.79
N MET A 96 -30.57 16.94 -57.43
CA MET A 96 -30.34 15.52 -57.12
C MET A 96 -28.89 15.10 -57.37
N ALA A 97 -28.22 15.65 -58.39
CA ALA A 97 -26.82 15.39 -58.64
C ALA A 97 -25.92 15.99 -57.54
N VAL A 98 -26.22 17.22 -57.10
CA VAL A 98 -25.51 17.87 -55.99
C VAL A 98 -25.69 17.08 -54.68
N LEU A 99 -26.92 16.70 -54.35
CA LEU A 99 -27.20 15.90 -53.14
C LEU A 99 -26.47 14.56 -53.14
N ARG A 100 -26.37 13.88 -54.29
CA ARG A 100 -25.60 12.63 -54.41
C ARG A 100 -24.12 12.84 -54.11
N GLU A 101 -23.53 13.93 -54.61
CA GLU A 101 -22.13 14.25 -54.34
C GLU A 101 -21.89 14.61 -52.87
N GLU A 102 -22.80 15.37 -52.26
CA GLU A 102 -22.74 15.67 -50.83
C GLU A 102 -22.87 14.41 -49.96
N ILE A 103 -23.79 13.50 -50.31
CA ILE A 103 -23.94 12.20 -49.65
C ILE A 103 -22.63 11.41 -49.74
N HIS A 104 -22.02 11.30 -50.92
CA HIS A 104 -20.75 10.59 -51.08
C HIS A 104 -19.61 11.23 -50.27
N THR A 105 -19.58 12.56 -50.21
CA THR A 105 -18.60 13.29 -49.39
C THR A 105 -18.79 13.00 -47.90
N VAL A 106 -20.04 12.99 -47.43
CA VAL A 106 -20.39 12.67 -46.03
C VAL A 106 -20.04 11.21 -45.72
N GLU A 107 -20.36 10.26 -46.60
CA GLU A 107 -20.00 8.85 -46.45
C GLU A 107 -18.47 8.67 -46.33
N GLY A 108 -17.70 9.35 -47.18
CA GLY A 108 -16.24 9.31 -47.14
C GLY A 108 -15.68 9.84 -45.80
N ARG A 109 -16.24 10.96 -45.32
CA ARG A 109 -15.88 11.51 -44.00
C ARG A 109 -16.27 10.56 -42.86
N MET A 110 -17.47 9.97 -42.93
CA MET A 110 -17.97 9.02 -41.93
C MET A 110 -17.07 7.80 -41.82
N ARG A 111 -16.73 7.16 -42.95
CA ARG A 111 -15.80 6.02 -43.00
C ARG A 111 -14.42 6.37 -42.40
N LYS A 112 -13.90 7.56 -42.69
CA LYS A 112 -12.63 8.02 -42.11
C LYS A 112 -12.73 8.17 -40.59
N THR A 113 -13.79 8.81 -40.10
CA THR A 113 -13.99 8.97 -38.64
C THR A 113 -14.22 7.64 -37.94
N GLU A 114 -14.91 6.69 -38.57
CA GLU A 114 -15.10 5.33 -38.04
C GLU A 114 -13.77 4.58 -37.94
N ALA A 115 -12.94 4.64 -38.98
CA ALA A 115 -11.62 4.02 -38.97
C ALA A 115 -10.70 4.63 -37.89
N GLU A 116 -10.71 5.96 -37.74
CA GLU A 116 -9.97 6.65 -36.67
C GLU A 116 -10.49 6.27 -35.28
N SER A 117 -11.81 6.16 -35.11
CA SER A 117 -12.46 5.74 -33.86
C SER A 117 -12.11 4.31 -33.49
N GLN A 118 -12.14 3.37 -34.45
CA GLN A 118 -11.71 1.99 -34.24
C GLN A 118 -10.22 1.92 -33.88
N GLY A 119 -9.37 2.70 -34.55
CA GLY A 119 -7.94 2.80 -34.24
C GLY A 119 -7.66 3.40 -32.85
N LEU A 120 -8.47 4.35 -32.39
CA LEU A 120 -8.42 4.87 -31.02
C LEU A 120 -8.85 3.82 -30.00
N ALA A 121 -9.98 3.12 -30.25
CA ALA A 121 -10.47 2.06 -29.38
C ALA A 121 -9.42 0.94 -29.19
N ALA A 122 -8.79 0.50 -30.28
CA ALA A 122 -7.72 -0.49 -30.22
C ALA A 122 -6.53 -0.03 -29.37
N ARG A 123 -6.11 1.24 -29.50
CA ARG A 123 -5.03 1.82 -28.68
C ARG A 123 -5.42 1.94 -27.22
N CYS A 124 -6.66 2.30 -26.90
CA CYS A 124 -7.15 2.33 -25.53
C CYS A 124 -7.03 0.95 -24.86
N VAL A 125 -7.47 -0.12 -25.53
CA VAL A 125 -7.34 -1.49 -25.02
C VAL A 125 -5.87 -1.87 -24.79
N GLN A 126 -4.98 -1.51 -25.71
CA GLN A 126 -3.54 -1.77 -25.56
C GLN A 126 -2.93 -1.00 -24.38
N LEU A 127 -3.31 0.27 -24.20
CA LEU A 127 -2.83 1.10 -23.09
C LEU A 127 -3.34 0.59 -21.74
N GLU A 128 -4.59 0.15 -21.68
CA GLU A 128 -5.15 -0.48 -20.48
C GLU A 128 -4.39 -1.76 -20.14
N ALA A 129 -4.17 -2.65 -21.12
CA ALA A 129 -3.38 -3.86 -20.92
C ALA A 129 -1.96 -3.54 -20.40
N HIS A 130 -1.27 -2.58 -21.03
CA HIS A 130 0.07 -2.14 -20.60
C HIS A 130 0.06 -1.53 -19.20
N ASN A 131 -0.94 -0.72 -18.85
CA ASN A 131 -1.09 -0.18 -17.50
C ASN A 131 -1.30 -1.26 -16.46
N THR A 132 -2.11 -2.28 -16.75
CA THR A 132 -2.27 -3.41 -15.82
C THR A 132 -0.95 -4.15 -15.61
N GLU A 133 -0.15 -4.30 -16.67
CA GLU A 133 1.15 -4.98 -16.57
C GLU A 133 2.17 -4.16 -15.78
N LEU A 134 2.25 -2.85 -16.03
CA LEU A 134 3.07 -1.95 -15.23
C LEU A 134 2.67 -1.96 -13.75
N GLN A 135 1.37 -1.98 -13.44
CA GLN A 135 0.89 -2.07 -12.06
C GLN A 135 1.32 -3.39 -11.40
N ARG A 136 1.25 -4.52 -12.12
CA ARG A 136 1.74 -5.82 -11.61
C ARG A 136 3.25 -5.78 -11.37
N ALA A 137 4.02 -5.28 -12.33
CA ALA A 137 5.48 -5.15 -12.20
C ALA A 137 5.85 -4.24 -11.02
N GLN A 138 5.16 -3.11 -10.86
CA GLN A 138 5.37 -2.19 -9.74
C GLN A 138 5.06 -2.86 -8.39
N ALA A 139 3.98 -3.63 -8.28
CA ALA A 139 3.66 -4.36 -7.05
C ALA A 139 4.72 -5.42 -6.71
N LEU A 140 5.24 -6.14 -7.72
CA LEU A 140 6.32 -7.11 -7.54
C LEU A 140 7.62 -6.43 -7.10
N LEU A 141 7.99 -5.32 -7.74
CA LEU A 141 9.18 -4.55 -7.41
C LEU A 141 9.07 -3.87 -6.04
N ALA A 142 7.89 -3.51 -5.56
CA ALA A 142 7.69 -2.96 -4.23
C ALA A 142 7.86 -4.02 -3.13
N THR A 143 7.42 -5.26 -3.36
CA THR A 143 7.44 -6.32 -2.33
C THR A 143 8.80 -7.01 -2.18
N ARG A 144 9.60 -7.07 -3.24
CA ARG A 144 10.93 -7.70 -3.25
C ARG A 144 11.96 -7.06 -2.31
N PRO A 145 12.19 -5.73 -2.31
CA PRO A 145 13.18 -5.10 -1.45
C PRO A 145 12.82 -5.25 0.04
N ASP A 146 11.54 -5.15 0.40
CA ASP A 146 11.06 -5.33 1.77
C ASP A 146 11.46 -6.71 2.32
N ALA A 147 11.22 -7.76 1.53
CA ALA A 147 11.57 -9.12 1.92
C ALA A 147 13.10 -9.32 2.03
N MET A 148 13.89 -8.68 1.17
CA MET A 148 15.35 -8.72 1.24
C MET A 148 15.88 -7.97 2.47
N GLU A 149 15.33 -6.80 2.76
CA GLU A 149 15.69 -6.01 3.93
C GLU A 149 15.42 -6.80 5.23
N ASP A 150 14.25 -7.42 5.35
CA ASP A 150 13.90 -8.25 6.50
C ASP A 150 14.82 -9.48 6.63
N ARG A 151 15.23 -10.11 5.52
CA ARG A 151 16.19 -11.23 5.55
C ARG A 151 17.54 -10.77 6.10
N HIS A 152 18.01 -9.60 5.66
CA HIS A 152 19.27 -9.04 6.13
C HIS A 152 19.20 -8.63 7.62
N ARG A 153 18.09 -8.04 8.06
CA ARG A 153 17.86 -7.64 9.46
C ARG A 153 17.56 -8.81 10.39
N ARG A 154 17.27 -10.01 9.87
CA ARG A 154 16.88 -11.17 10.68
C ARG A 154 17.95 -11.61 11.68
N ARG A 155 19.22 -11.41 11.33
CA ARG A 155 20.38 -11.68 12.19
C ARG A 155 20.69 -10.54 13.18
N ASN A 156 19.91 -9.46 13.17
CA ASN A 156 20.12 -8.31 14.03
C ASN A 156 19.20 -8.34 15.24
N VAL A 157 19.72 -7.87 16.37
CA VAL A 157 18.95 -7.59 17.58
C VAL A 157 19.11 -6.13 17.93
N LYS A 158 17.99 -5.50 18.24
CA LYS A 158 17.92 -4.13 18.72
C LYS A 158 17.88 -4.13 20.25
N ILE A 159 18.86 -3.48 20.87
CA ILE A 159 19.02 -3.37 22.32
C ILE A 159 18.70 -1.94 22.74
N ARG A 160 17.79 -1.78 23.69
CA ARG A 160 17.38 -0.49 24.27
C ARG A 160 17.81 -0.40 25.73
N GLY A 161 18.16 0.81 26.16
CA GLY A 161 18.47 1.11 27.56
C GLY A 161 19.96 1.09 27.89
N VAL A 162 20.84 0.88 26.91
CA VAL A 162 22.29 0.91 27.13
C VAL A 162 22.72 2.37 27.40
N PRO A 163 23.32 2.66 28.58
CA PRO A 163 23.71 4.01 28.95
C PRO A 163 24.62 4.66 27.90
N GLU A 164 24.46 5.97 27.70
CA GLU A 164 25.26 6.71 26.72
C GLU A 164 26.73 6.88 27.15
N THR A 165 27.04 6.60 28.42
CA THR A 165 28.41 6.54 28.96
C THR A 165 29.26 5.46 28.28
N VAL A 166 28.64 4.42 27.72
CA VAL A 166 29.34 3.41 26.92
C VAL A 166 29.57 3.98 25.52
N THR A 167 30.81 4.44 25.27
CA THR A 167 31.26 4.96 23.98
C THR A 167 31.17 3.90 22.89
N GLN A 168 31.12 4.32 21.62
CA GLN A 168 31.01 3.42 20.47
C GLN A 168 32.10 2.34 20.43
N GLU A 169 33.33 2.69 20.83
CA GLU A 169 34.48 1.77 20.93
C GLU A 169 34.30 0.74 22.08
N GLY A 170 33.66 1.16 23.18
CA GLY A 170 33.39 0.31 24.35
C GLY A 170 32.19 -0.64 24.20
N ILE A 171 31.35 -0.46 23.17
CA ILE A 171 30.13 -1.27 22.99
C ILE A 171 30.47 -2.75 22.84
N GLN A 172 31.49 -3.10 22.05
CA GLN A 172 31.87 -4.49 21.84
C GLN A 172 32.25 -5.19 23.15
N GLY A 173 33.04 -4.53 23.99
CA GLY A 173 33.41 -5.06 25.31
C GLY A 173 32.21 -5.18 26.25
N TYR A 174 31.33 -4.17 26.28
CA TYR A 174 30.11 -4.20 27.09
C TYR A 174 29.17 -5.33 26.65
N LEU A 175 28.93 -5.48 25.35
CA LEU A 175 28.08 -6.55 24.80
C LEU A 175 28.72 -7.92 24.97
N GLY A 176 30.05 -8.05 24.90
CA GLY A 176 30.74 -9.30 25.20
C GLY A 176 30.48 -9.79 26.63
N ARG A 177 30.55 -8.88 27.62
CA ARG A 177 30.19 -9.20 29.02
C ARG A 177 28.71 -9.51 29.18
N LEU A 178 27.84 -8.75 28.50
CA LEU A 178 26.40 -9.01 28.49
C LEU A 178 26.10 -10.42 27.95
N LEU A 179 26.70 -10.81 26.83
CA LEU A 179 26.55 -12.13 26.23
C LEU A 179 27.03 -13.23 27.17
N ALA A 180 28.21 -13.06 27.78
CA ALA A 180 28.74 -14.01 28.77
C ALA A 180 27.83 -14.16 30.00
N SER A 181 27.09 -13.12 30.39
CA SER A 181 26.12 -13.19 31.50
C SER A 181 24.79 -13.86 31.12
N LEU A 182 24.45 -13.87 29.83
CA LEU A 182 23.16 -14.38 29.33
C LEU A 182 23.24 -15.79 28.78
N LEU A 183 24.38 -16.18 28.21
CA LEU A 183 24.54 -17.41 27.44
C LEU A 183 25.46 -18.40 28.15
N THR A 184 25.18 -19.70 27.97
CA THR A 184 26.10 -20.76 28.40
C THR A 184 27.31 -20.83 27.46
N PRO A 185 28.45 -21.43 27.89
CA PRO A 185 29.63 -21.57 27.05
C PRO A 185 29.35 -22.27 25.71
N GLN A 186 28.39 -23.21 25.68
CA GLN A 186 27.99 -23.87 24.44
C GLN A 186 27.17 -22.95 23.53
N GLN A 187 26.27 -22.13 24.09
CA GLN A 187 25.49 -21.16 23.32
C GLN A 187 26.36 -20.03 22.76
N MET A 188 27.41 -19.63 23.48
CA MET A 188 28.38 -18.63 23.03
C MET A 188 29.09 -19.03 21.73
N LYS A 189 29.35 -20.33 21.52
CA LYS A 189 29.95 -20.82 20.26
C LYS A 189 29.02 -20.65 19.06
N THR A 190 27.71 -20.62 19.27
CA THR A 190 26.71 -20.44 18.20
C THR A 190 26.33 -18.98 18.01
N ALA A 191 26.30 -18.20 19.09
CA ALA A 191 25.86 -16.80 19.13
C ALA A 191 27.01 -15.81 18.84
N LEU A 192 27.80 -16.11 17.80
CA LEU A 192 28.89 -15.24 17.37
C LEU A 192 28.34 -13.94 16.76
N THR A 193 29.07 -12.84 16.98
CA THR A 193 28.65 -11.49 16.58
C THR A 193 29.60 -10.91 15.53
N ASP A 194 29.05 -10.32 14.47
CA ASP A 194 29.83 -9.64 13.42
C ASP A 194 30.16 -8.21 13.79
N GLY A 195 29.22 -7.52 14.46
CA GLY A 195 29.35 -6.08 14.69
C GLY A 195 28.28 -5.51 15.61
N SER A 196 28.55 -4.31 16.12
CA SER A 196 27.60 -3.56 16.93
C SER A 196 27.75 -2.06 16.77
N TYR A 197 26.63 -1.33 16.76
CA TYR A 197 26.63 0.12 16.62
C TYR A 197 25.38 0.79 17.17
N ARG A 198 25.53 2.04 17.61
CA ARG A 198 24.40 2.89 18.01
C ARG A 198 23.64 3.41 16.80
N ILE A 199 22.32 3.38 16.89
CA ILE A 199 21.41 3.96 15.89
C ILE A 199 21.13 5.42 16.28
N PRO A 200 21.02 6.34 15.30
CA PRO A 200 20.50 7.68 15.58
C PRO A 200 19.18 7.65 16.33
N ARG A 201 18.97 8.63 17.23
CA ARG A 201 17.69 8.79 17.92
C ARG A 201 16.58 9.03 16.90
N ALA A 202 15.39 8.50 17.20
CA ALA A 202 14.20 8.91 16.47
C ALA A 202 13.99 10.41 16.65
N ALA A 203 13.58 11.11 15.59
CA ALA A 203 13.46 12.57 15.57
C ALA A 203 12.54 13.14 16.66
N ARG A 204 11.62 12.33 17.22
CA ARG A 204 10.66 12.73 18.27
C ARG A 204 11.01 12.19 19.66
N ALA A 205 12.13 11.49 19.82
CA ALA A 205 12.54 10.98 21.12
C ALA A 205 13.10 12.12 22.00
N PRO A 206 12.82 12.13 23.32
CA PRO A 206 13.46 13.06 24.25
C PRO A 206 14.99 12.99 24.14
N ALA A 207 15.66 14.13 24.34
CA ALA A 207 17.13 14.22 24.22
C ALA A 207 17.86 13.26 25.17
N ASP A 208 17.30 13.04 26.36
CA ASP A 208 17.87 12.20 27.41
C ASP A 208 17.66 10.70 27.18
N THR A 209 16.88 10.31 26.15
CA THR A 209 16.68 8.89 25.87
C THR A 209 17.96 8.31 25.26
N PRO A 210 18.55 7.24 25.86
CA PRO A 210 19.75 6.62 25.32
C PRO A 210 19.50 6.06 23.93
N ARG A 211 20.52 6.11 23.07
CA ARG A 211 20.42 5.55 21.71
C ARG A 211 20.29 4.03 21.75
N ASP A 212 19.40 3.51 20.91
CA ASP A 212 19.27 2.06 20.71
C ASP A 212 20.53 1.54 19.99
N ILE A 213 20.96 0.31 20.30
CA ILE A 213 22.10 -0.37 19.67
C ILE A 213 21.59 -1.49 18.77
N ILE A 214 22.19 -1.68 17.59
CA ILE A 214 22.06 -2.91 16.82
C ILE A 214 23.25 -3.82 17.14
N LEU A 215 22.94 -5.04 17.54
CA LEU A 215 23.88 -6.16 17.61
C LEU A 215 23.63 -7.10 16.43
N GLN A 216 24.67 -7.33 15.62
CA GLN A 216 24.61 -8.20 14.45
C GLN A 216 25.25 -9.55 14.77
N PHE A 217 24.50 -10.63 14.54
CA PHE A 217 24.99 -12.00 14.66
C PHE A 217 25.45 -12.53 13.31
N GLN A 218 26.44 -13.43 13.31
CA GLN A 218 26.91 -14.06 12.06
C GLN A 218 25.84 -14.97 11.46
N THR A 219 25.10 -15.66 12.32
CA THR A 219 24.07 -16.61 11.92
C THR A 219 22.73 -16.28 12.56
N GLN A 220 21.65 -16.60 11.83
CA GLN A 220 20.30 -16.47 12.35
C GLN A 220 20.05 -17.41 13.54
N THR A 221 20.71 -18.57 13.55
CA THR A 221 20.64 -19.52 14.68
C THR A 221 21.25 -18.92 15.94
N GLY A 222 22.41 -18.27 15.82
CA GLY A 222 23.04 -17.54 16.92
C GLY A 222 22.13 -16.46 17.51
N GLN A 223 21.51 -15.68 16.64
CA GLN A 223 20.52 -14.67 17.02
C GLN A 223 19.29 -15.28 17.74
N ALA A 224 18.76 -16.39 17.21
CA ALA A 224 17.59 -17.06 17.79
C ALA A 224 17.90 -17.67 19.17
N THR A 225 19.08 -18.28 19.32
CA THR A 225 19.60 -18.79 20.60
C THR A 225 19.70 -17.67 21.62
N PHE A 226 20.27 -16.52 21.22
CA PHE A 226 20.34 -15.34 22.08
C PHE A 226 18.95 -14.87 22.52
N MET A 227 18.01 -14.67 21.58
CA MET A 227 16.66 -14.23 21.90
C MET A 227 15.86 -15.26 22.74
N ALA A 228 16.18 -16.55 22.63
CA ALA A 228 15.60 -17.58 23.48
C ALA A 228 16.12 -17.48 24.92
N ALA A 229 17.44 -17.34 25.10
CA ALA A 229 18.06 -17.14 26.42
C ALA A 229 17.55 -15.87 27.12
N VAL A 230 17.40 -14.79 26.35
CA VAL A 230 16.79 -13.53 26.83
C VAL A 230 15.37 -13.79 27.32
N ARG A 231 14.49 -14.39 26.49
CA ARG A 231 13.09 -14.64 26.88
C ARG A 231 12.92 -15.57 28.08
N GLY A 232 13.91 -16.43 28.36
CA GLY A 232 13.91 -17.28 29.54
C GLY A 232 14.12 -16.52 30.86
N LYS A 233 14.60 -15.27 30.83
CA LYS A 233 14.80 -14.43 32.02
C LYS A 233 13.67 -13.40 32.13
N ALA A 234 13.11 -13.24 33.33
CA ALA A 234 11.98 -12.34 33.57
C ALA A 234 12.36 -10.84 33.52
N SER A 235 13.61 -10.50 33.88
CA SER A 235 14.13 -9.14 33.83
C SER A 235 15.57 -9.12 33.32
N HIS A 236 15.96 -8.02 32.69
CA HIS A 236 17.29 -7.82 32.12
C HIS A 236 17.94 -6.59 32.72
N PHE A 237 18.33 -6.70 33.98
CA PHE A 237 19.25 -5.74 34.59
C PHE A 237 20.68 -6.19 34.30
N PHE A 238 21.46 -5.31 33.70
CA PHE A 238 22.88 -5.54 33.45
C PHE A 238 23.68 -4.31 33.86
N GLU A 239 24.68 -4.53 34.71
CA GLU A 239 25.41 -3.48 35.42
C GLU A 239 24.42 -2.53 36.14
N THR A 240 24.21 -1.32 35.63
CA THR A 240 23.32 -0.30 36.22
C THR A 240 22.06 -0.02 35.40
N ALA A 241 21.83 -0.76 34.30
CA ALA A 241 20.79 -0.44 33.32
C ALA A 241 19.76 -1.55 33.15
N SER A 242 18.50 -1.14 33.00
CA SER A 242 17.41 -2.03 32.54
C SER A 242 17.41 -2.10 31.02
N LEU A 243 17.68 -3.27 30.48
CA LEU A 243 17.78 -3.50 29.04
C LEU A 243 16.49 -4.10 28.47
N SER A 244 16.20 -3.79 27.21
CA SER A 244 15.12 -4.42 26.45
C SER A 244 15.62 -4.86 25.08
N PHE A 245 15.25 -6.07 24.68
CA PHE A 245 15.72 -6.70 23.44
C PHE A 245 14.57 -6.89 22.46
N PHE A 246 14.78 -6.47 21.22
CA PHE A 246 13.79 -6.57 20.16
C PHE A 246 14.43 -7.15 18.91
N GLN A 247 13.64 -7.86 18.10
CA GLN A 247 14.04 -8.17 16.74
C GLN A 247 14.15 -6.86 15.94
N ASP A 248 15.23 -6.69 15.17
CA ASP A 248 15.31 -5.63 14.17
C ASP A 248 14.43 -6.01 12.97
N LEU A 249 13.48 -5.14 12.64
CA LEU A 249 12.48 -5.35 11.60
C LEU A 249 12.45 -4.13 10.68
N SER A 250 12.19 -4.37 9.40
CA SER A 250 12.00 -3.28 8.44
C SER A 250 10.78 -2.44 8.80
N ARG A 251 10.77 -1.19 8.31
CA ARG A 251 9.64 -0.27 8.52
C ARG A 251 8.33 -0.81 7.90
N PRO A 252 8.30 -1.36 6.67
CA PRO A 252 7.09 -1.97 6.10
C PRO A 252 6.52 -3.09 6.98
N THR A 253 7.37 -3.94 7.54
CA THR A 253 6.93 -5.02 8.44
C THR A 253 6.40 -4.49 9.77
N LEU A 254 7.01 -3.43 10.32
CA LEU A 254 6.46 -2.75 11.51
C LEU A 254 5.08 -2.12 11.24
N LEU A 255 4.90 -1.49 10.07
CA LEU A 255 3.60 -0.93 9.65
C LEU A 255 2.57 -2.04 9.48
N TRP A 256 2.92 -3.13 8.79
CA TRP A 256 2.03 -4.29 8.62
C TRP A 256 1.61 -4.89 9.97
N ARG A 257 2.54 -5.07 10.91
CA ARG A 257 2.21 -5.51 12.28
C ARG A 257 1.32 -4.52 13.03
N SER A 258 1.46 -3.23 12.76
CA SER A 258 0.61 -2.21 13.35
C SER A 258 -0.84 -2.30 12.85
N LEU A 259 -1.06 -2.71 11.60
CA LEU A 259 -2.40 -2.94 11.03
C LEU A 259 -3.09 -4.15 11.68
N LEU A 260 -2.33 -5.16 12.11
CA LEU A 260 -2.84 -6.34 12.84
C LEU A 260 -3.03 -6.12 14.34
N LYS A 261 -2.90 -4.89 14.85
CA LYS A 261 -3.14 -4.59 16.28
C LYS A 261 -4.55 -4.93 16.76
N PRO A 262 -5.63 -4.68 16.00
CA PRO A 262 -6.99 -5.05 16.43
C PRO A 262 -7.10 -6.57 16.63
N LEU A 263 -6.63 -7.35 15.65
CA LEU A 263 -6.61 -8.82 15.71
C LEU A 263 -5.81 -9.32 16.91
N THR A 264 -4.56 -8.88 17.07
CA THR A 264 -3.72 -9.33 18.20
C THR A 264 -4.25 -8.91 19.56
N THR A 265 -5.00 -7.81 19.65
CA THR A 265 -5.65 -7.38 20.89
C THR A 265 -6.82 -8.29 21.24
N ALA A 266 -7.68 -8.63 20.27
CA ALA A 266 -8.76 -9.60 20.46
C ALA A 266 -8.21 -10.98 20.86
N LEU A 267 -7.15 -11.45 20.20
CA LEU A 267 -6.50 -12.73 20.54
C LEU A 267 -5.96 -12.75 21.98
N ARG A 268 -5.32 -11.66 22.44
CA ARG A 268 -4.87 -11.55 23.84
C ARG A 268 -6.02 -11.55 24.83
N GLN A 269 -7.11 -10.85 24.53
CA GLN A 269 -8.29 -10.80 25.39
C GLN A 269 -8.98 -12.17 25.51
N ALA A 270 -8.95 -12.94 24.43
CA ALA A 270 -9.46 -14.30 24.38
C ALA A 270 -8.44 -15.36 24.83
N SER A 271 -7.26 -14.96 25.30
CA SER A 271 -6.16 -15.86 25.70
C SER A 271 -5.77 -16.87 24.61
N VAL A 272 -5.93 -16.51 23.34
CA VAL A 272 -5.56 -17.36 22.19
C VAL A 272 -4.08 -17.15 21.89
N PRO A 273 -3.26 -18.22 21.92
CA PRO A 273 -1.84 -18.11 21.63
C PRO A 273 -1.61 -17.77 20.16
N TYR A 274 -0.70 -16.83 19.93
CA TYR A 274 -0.27 -16.47 18.60
C TYR A 274 1.24 -16.19 18.58
N ARG A 275 1.83 -16.28 17.40
CA ARG A 275 3.24 -15.92 17.17
C ARG A 275 3.41 -15.19 15.85
N TRP A 276 4.31 -14.22 15.85
CA TRP A 276 4.75 -13.57 14.62
C TRP A 276 5.65 -14.53 13.83
N ALA A 277 5.32 -14.74 12.56
CA ALA A 277 6.12 -15.53 11.64
C ALA A 277 6.71 -14.64 10.54
N PHE A 278 7.92 -15.00 10.12
CA PHE A 278 8.69 -14.27 9.13
C PHE A 278 8.13 -14.49 7.72
N PRO A 279 8.15 -13.47 6.82
CA PRO A 279 8.47 -12.06 7.08
C PRO A 279 7.28 -11.26 7.63
N ARG A 280 6.09 -11.45 7.03
CA ARG A 280 4.84 -10.75 7.35
C ARG A 280 3.70 -11.75 7.48
N SER A 281 3.71 -12.53 8.56
CA SER A 281 2.60 -13.44 8.85
C SER A 281 2.36 -13.56 10.35
N LEU A 282 1.11 -13.84 10.71
CA LEU A 282 0.69 -14.13 12.07
C LEU A 282 0.19 -15.56 12.12
N LEU A 283 0.79 -16.39 12.98
CA LEU A 283 0.34 -17.76 13.22
C LEU A 283 -0.49 -17.78 14.49
N ILE A 284 -1.73 -18.24 14.37
CA ILE A 284 -2.70 -18.32 15.46
C ILE A 284 -2.99 -19.79 15.69
N THR A 285 -2.95 -20.25 16.93
CA THR A 285 -3.29 -21.64 17.27
C THR A 285 -4.54 -21.65 18.13
N HIS A 286 -5.61 -22.25 17.62
CA HIS A 286 -6.91 -22.29 18.28
C HIS A 286 -7.56 -23.66 18.07
N LYS A 287 -7.98 -24.33 19.16
CA LYS A 287 -8.63 -25.65 19.15
C LYS A 287 -7.89 -26.72 18.31
N GLY A 288 -6.56 -26.73 18.38
CA GLY A 288 -5.72 -27.69 17.65
C GLY A 288 -5.45 -27.32 16.18
N ALA A 289 -6.15 -26.32 15.62
CA ALA A 289 -5.88 -25.81 14.28
C ALA A 289 -4.91 -24.61 14.34
N SER A 290 -4.03 -24.51 13.34
CA SER A 290 -3.13 -23.36 13.18
C SER A 290 -3.47 -22.58 11.91
N THR A 291 -3.90 -21.34 12.07
CA THR A 291 -4.24 -20.45 10.95
C THR A 291 -3.09 -19.46 10.72
N ARG A 292 -2.72 -19.24 9.46
CA ARG A 292 -1.75 -18.22 9.06
C ARG A 292 -2.49 -17.05 8.42
N VAL A 293 -2.29 -15.85 8.98
CA VAL A 293 -2.80 -14.60 8.43
C VAL A 293 -1.66 -13.88 7.73
N THR A 294 -1.84 -13.55 6.46
CA THR A 294 -0.84 -12.87 5.62
C THR A 294 -1.27 -11.48 5.20
N ASP A 295 -2.56 -11.27 4.93
CA ASP A 295 -3.11 -9.98 4.55
C ASP A 295 -3.94 -9.37 5.70
N PRO A 296 -3.76 -8.09 6.04
CA PRO A 296 -4.67 -7.40 6.97
C PRO A 296 -6.13 -7.39 6.52
N SER A 297 -6.44 -7.63 5.24
CA SER A 297 -7.84 -7.78 4.78
C SER A 297 -8.54 -9.02 5.37
N GLU A 298 -7.78 -10.02 5.83
CA GLU A 298 -8.29 -11.26 6.42
C GLU A 298 -8.67 -11.11 7.91
N ILE A 299 -8.49 -9.94 8.53
CA ILE A 299 -8.73 -9.75 9.97
C ILE A 299 -10.16 -10.15 10.35
N ASP A 300 -11.16 -9.62 9.64
CA ASP A 300 -12.57 -9.80 10.00
C ASP A 300 -13.04 -11.24 9.77
N SER A 301 -12.57 -11.87 8.70
CA SER A 301 -12.87 -13.28 8.41
C SER A 301 -12.26 -14.20 9.46
N VAL A 302 -11.02 -13.93 9.90
CA VAL A 302 -10.34 -14.70 10.94
C VAL A 302 -11.00 -14.52 12.31
N LEU A 303 -11.38 -13.29 12.67
CA LEU A 303 -12.09 -13.03 13.92
C LEU A 303 -13.43 -13.77 13.97
N THR A 304 -14.19 -13.71 12.87
CA THR A 304 -15.46 -14.43 12.73
C THR A 304 -15.27 -15.94 12.83
N ALA A 305 -14.27 -16.49 12.15
CA ALA A 305 -13.95 -17.92 12.19
C ALA A 305 -13.53 -18.40 13.59
N LEU A 306 -12.90 -17.53 14.38
CA LEU A 306 -12.53 -17.83 15.77
C LEU A 306 -13.69 -17.63 16.75
N GLY A 307 -14.86 -17.14 16.30
CA GLY A 307 -15.97 -16.76 17.17
C GLY A 307 -15.66 -15.56 18.06
N LEU A 308 -14.66 -14.77 17.69
CA LEU A 308 -14.25 -13.58 18.40
C LEU A 308 -14.92 -12.38 17.73
N SER A 309 -15.94 -11.80 18.37
CA SER A 309 -16.44 -10.52 17.90
C SER A 309 -15.40 -9.44 18.21
N PRO A 310 -15.10 -8.53 17.27
CA PRO A 310 -14.39 -7.30 17.60
C PRO A 310 -15.27 -6.54 18.58
N ARG A 311 -15.00 -6.70 19.88
CA ARG A 311 -15.67 -5.92 20.91
C ARG A 311 -15.32 -4.47 20.60
N GLN A 312 -16.30 -3.70 20.14
CA GLN A 312 -16.16 -2.26 19.97
C GLN A 312 -15.50 -1.73 21.24
N GLU A 313 -14.40 -1.00 21.09
CA GLU A 313 -13.86 -0.18 22.16
C GLU A 313 -14.99 0.74 22.62
N GLN A 314 -15.77 0.30 23.60
CA GLN A 314 -16.38 1.24 24.52
C GLN A 314 -15.20 2.00 25.08
N ALA A 315 -15.19 3.30 24.81
CA ALA A 315 -14.28 4.28 25.37
C ALA A 315 -14.44 4.31 26.90
N LYS A 316 -14.04 3.24 27.58
CA LYS A 316 -13.56 3.32 28.94
C LYS A 316 -12.16 3.85 28.78
N THR A 317 -12.01 5.12 29.14
CA THR A 317 -10.76 5.71 29.57
C THR A 317 -10.12 4.77 30.59
N ASP A 318 -9.35 3.80 30.09
CA ASP A 318 -8.41 3.05 30.88
C ASP A 318 -7.33 4.05 31.25
N GLN A 319 -7.57 4.74 32.37
CA GLN A 319 -6.52 5.26 33.21
C GLN A 319 -5.72 4.07 33.73
N ARG A 320 -4.98 3.40 32.84
CA ARG A 320 -3.71 2.83 33.28
C ARG A 320 -2.92 4.03 33.80
N PRO A 321 -2.33 3.97 35.01
CA PRO A 321 -1.28 4.91 35.31
C PRO A 321 -0.31 4.79 34.13
N LYS A 322 -0.14 5.87 33.38
CA LYS A 322 1.05 6.02 32.58
C LYS A 322 2.13 5.82 33.63
N THR A 323 2.80 4.68 33.63
CA THR A 323 4.20 4.70 33.99
C THR A 323 4.84 5.58 32.93
N GLN A 324 4.67 6.90 33.11
CA GLN A 324 5.76 7.81 32.95
C GLN A 324 6.88 7.11 33.71
N HIS A 325 7.74 6.43 32.98
CA HIS A 325 9.11 6.30 33.41
C HIS A 325 9.59 7.75 33.46
N THR A 326 9.28 8.42 34.58
CA THR A 326 9.99 9.60 34.99
C THR A 326 11.43 9.13 35.11
N TRP A 327 12.31 9.80 34.39
CA TRP A 327 13.72 9.77 34.70
C TRP A 327 13.90 10.55 36.00
N ASP A 328 13.41 10.01 37.12
CA ASP A 328 13.63 10.58 38.44
C ASP A 328 15.08 10.28 38.83
N VAL A 329 15.96 11.22 38.51
CA VAL A 329 17.35 11.29 38.98
C VAL A 329 17.40 11.61 40.49
N ALA A 330 16.25 11.76 41.16
CA ALA A 330 16.16 12.26 42.54
C ALA A 330 16.32 11.20 43.65
N ASN A 331 16.51 9.91 43.35
CA ASN A 331 16.76 8.88 44.38
C ASN A 331 18.17 8.27 44.26
N VAL A 332 19.18 9.13 44.12
CA VAL A 332 20.53 8.80 44.59
C VAL A 332 20.47 8.87 46.12
N ARG A 333 20.50 7.72 46.80
CA ARG A 333 20.80 7.71 48.23
C ARG A 333 22.15 8.43 48.42
N PRO A 334 22.25 9.48 49.25
CA PRO A 334 23.54 10.07 49.55
C PRO A 334 24.43 8.99 50.16
N PHE A 335 25.61 8.84 49.57
CA PHE A 335 26.70 8.00 50.05
C PHE A 335 26.99 8.39 51.51
N GLN A 336 26.72 7.51 52.47
CA GLN A 336 27.19 7.73 53.83
C GLN A 336 28.69 7.43 53.88
N PRO A 337 29.53 8.39 54.30
CA PRO A 337 30.95 8.14 54.47
C PRO A 337 31.15 7.08 55.56
N VAL A 338 32.02 6.12 55.26
CA VAL A 338 32.50 5.10 56.19
C VAL A 338 33.10 5.79 57.40
N THR A 339 32.40 5.78 58.53
CA THR A 339 33.00 6.09 59.83
C THR A 339 33.92 4.92 60.19
N THR A 340 35.21 5.19 60.12
CA THR A 340 36.26 4.40 60.77
C THR A 340 35.93 4.25 62.25
N GLY A 341 35.43 3.08 62.64
CA GLY A 341 35.38 2.62 64.03
C GLY A 341 36.55 1.67 64.26
N ALA A 342 37.49 2.11 65.07
CA ALA A 342 38.59 1.29 65.58
C ALA A 342 38.05 0.09 66.39
N SER A 343 38.51 -1.12 66.08
CA SER A 343 38.77 -2.16 67.11
C SER A 343 39.57 -3.33 66.52
N SER A 344 40.68 -3.61 67.19
CA SER A 344 41.31 -4.93 67.37
C SER A 344 41.61 -5.79 66.14
N SER A 345 42.79 -5.61 65.54
CA SER A 345 43.52 -6.71 64.89
C SER A 345 45.03 -6.46 64.87
N THR A 346 45.61 -6.21 66.05
CA THR A 346 47.07 -6.23 66.27
C THR A 346 47.45 -7.53 66.94
N ALA A 347 47.05 -8.67 66.34
CA ALA A 347 47.37 -9.99 66.84
C ALA A 347 47.36 -11.02 65.70
N TYR A 348 48.23 -10.84 64.68
CA TYR A 348 48.67 -11.97 63.84
C TYR A 348 49.94 -11.73 62.99
N LYS A 349 50.74 -10.68 63.26
CA LYS A 349 52.01 -10.43 62.55
C LYS A 349 53.18 -10.07 63.48
N ALA A 350 53.25 -10.72 64.64
CA ALA A 350 54.38 -10.64 65.56
C ALA A 350 54.88 -12.03 66.02
N GLN A 351 54.78 -13.03 65.16
CA GLN A 351 55.27 -14.39 65.45
C GLN A 351 55.96 -15.06 64.25
N ARG A 352 56.67 -14.25 63.45
CA ARG A 352 57.55 -14.73 62.37
C ARG A 352 58.79 -13.83 62.17
N ALA A 353 59.33 -13.29 63.26
CA ALA A 353 60.56 -12.48 63.26
C ALA A 353 61.46 -12.74 64.48
N ASN A 354 61.32 -13.88 65.17
CA ASN A 354 62.20 -14.32 66.25
C ASN A 354 62.62 -15.78 66.05
N ARG A 355 63.30 -16.06 64.94
CA ARG A 355 63.96 -17.37 64.73
C ARG A 355 65.27 -17.32 63.94
N HIS A 356 65.93 -16.16 63.91
CA HIS A 356 67.30 -16.02 63.42
C HIS A 356 68.04 -15.01 64.31
N LEU A 357 68.46 -15.45 65.49
CA LEU A 357 69.51 -14.87 66.34
C LEU A 357 69.60 -15.70 67.64
N ALA A 358 69.96 -16.97 67.48
CA ALA A 358 70.42 -17.86 68.55
C ALA A 358 71.06 -19.08 67.86
N ASP A 359 72.23 -18.84 67.25
CA ASP A 359 73.24 -19.86 66.91
C ASP A 359 74.52 -19.10 66.53
N THR A 360 75.22 -18.65 67.57
CA THR A 360 76.68 -18.46 67.68
C THR A 360 77.02 -18.47 69.16
#